data_AF-A0A932QYS7-F1
#
_entry.id   AF-A0A932QYS7-F1
#
_cell.length_a   1.000
_cell.length_b   1.000
_cell.length_c   1.000
_cell.angle_alpha   90.00
_cell.angle_beta   90.00
_cell.angle_gamma   90.00
#
_symmetry.space_group_name_H-M   'P 1'
#
loop_
_entity.id
_entity.type
_entity.pdbx_description
1 polymer ?
#
loop_
_entity_poly.entity_id
_entity_poly.type
_entity_poly.pdbx_seq_one_letter_code
_entity_poly.pdbx_strand_id
1 'polypeptide(L)'
;ECEFSEICGGCRCRAYAAYGDYLAEDPSCSYQPGQYGGKKIQISSEQTFGLEVKLTLAWSASAKERLQRLPGFAKGMVARGVERYANENNISLITAELMQKVREEAEARMGRSFQFTEFNRSVVGATHASPLLEESVK
;
A
#
# COMPACT_ATOMS: atom_id res chain seq x y z
N GLU A 1 0.24 18.04 -20.72
CA GLU A 1 -0.34 17.10 -19.74
C GLU A 1 0.81 16.45 -18.96
N CYS A 2 0.68 16.21 -17.66
CA CYS A 2 1.77 15.65 -16.84
C CYS A 2 1.90 14.14 -17.07
N GLU A 3 3.06 13.68 -17.55
CA GLU A 3 3.35 12.28 -17.84
C GLU A 3 3.27 11.38 -16.58
N PHE A 4 3.45 11.93 -15.37
CA PHE A 4 3.39 11.19 -14.10
C PHE A 4 2.02 11.22 -13.41
N SER A 5 1.01 11.81 -14.05
CA SER A 5 -0.32 12.03 -13.45
C SER A 5 -0.98 10.75 -12.91
N GLU A 6 -0.77 9.60 -13.54
CA GLU A 6 -1.31 8.31 -13.10
C GLU A 6 -0.55 7.67 -11.93
N ILE A 7 0.68 8.11 -11.68
CA ILE A 7 1.56 7.57 -10.63
C ILE A 7 1.39 8.36 -9.33
N CYS A 8 1.56 9.68 -9.39
CA CYS A 8 1.47 10.54 -8.21
C CYS A 8 0.04 11.02 -7.92
N GLY A 9 -0.87 10.90 -8.91
CA GLY A 9 -2.26 11.36 -8.79
C GLY A 9 -2.42 12.87 -8.60
N GLY A 10 -1.32 13.64 -8.69
CA GLY A 10 -1.31 15.06 -8.33
C GLY A 10 -1.39 15.33 -6.83
N CYS A 11 -0.94 14.40 -5.97
CA CYS A 11 -0.94 14.55 -4.51
C CYS A 11 -0.30 15.89 -4.06
N ARG A 12 -1.02 16.64 -3.20
CA ARG A 12 -0.61 17.97 -2.70
C ARG A 12 -0.16 17.97 -1.24
N CYS A 13 -0.06 16.81 -0.61
CA CYS A 13 0.30 16.71 0.81
C CYS A 13 1.65 17.38 1.12
N ARG A 14 2.62 17.29 0.19
CA ARG A 14 3.96 17.84 0.39
C ARG A 14 4.03 19.36 0.21
N ALA A 15 3.30 19.91 -0.76
CA ALA A 15 3.13 21.35 -0.90
C ALA A 15 2.49 21.95 0.37
N TYR A 16 1.39 21.33 0.84
CA TYR A 16 0.73 21.76 2.06
C TYR A 16 1.63 21.62 3.31
N ALA A 17 2.37 20.52 3.45
CA ALA A 17 3.27 20.32 4.59
C ALA A 17 4.44 21.33 4.61
N ALA A 18 4.93 21.73 3.43
CA ALA A 18 6.06 22.67 3.33
C ALA A 18 5.62 24.14 3.47
N TYR A 19 4.47 24.50 2.89
CA TYR A 19 4.07 25.90 2.69
C TYR A 19 2.72 26.26 3.29
N GLY A 20 1.95 25.29 3.79
CA GLY A 20 0.57 25.51 4.25
C GLY A 20 -0.43 25.77 3.12
N ASP A 21 -0.02 25.63 1.86
CA ASP A 21 -0.83 25.88 0.67
C ASP A 21 -0.83 24.64 -0.23
N TYR A 22 -2.03 24.17 -0.57
CA TYR A 22 -2.22 22.99 -1.44
C TYR A 22 -2.11 23.33 -2.93
N LEU A 23 -2.16 24.61 -3.31
CA LEU A 23 -1.94 25.08 -4.68
C LEU A 23 -0.46 25.40 -4.97
N ALA A 24 0.37 25.49 -3.93
CA ALA A 24 1.80 25.72 -4.06
C ALA A 24 2.51 24.58 -4.82
N GLU A 25 3.69 24.90 -5.35
CA GLU A 25 4.58 23.94 -5.99
C GLU A 25 5.08 22.90 -4.98
N ASP A 26 5.25 21.65 -5.41
CA ASP A 26 5.79 20.61 -4.53
C ASP A 26 7.34 20.65 -4.55
N PRO A 27 8.02 20.93 -3.41
CA PRO A 27 9.47 21.11 -3.36
C PRO A 27 10.33 19.88 -3.70
N SER A 28 9.76 18.68 -3.87
CA SER A 28 10.52 17.56 -4.45
C SER A 28 9.95 17.02 -5.75
N CYS A 29 9.01 17.73 -6.36
CA CYS A 29 8.65 17.48 -7.74
C CYS A 29 9.70 18.13 -8.65
N SER A 30 10.61 17.33 -9.23
CA SER A 30 11.61 17.81 -10.20
C SER A 30 11.10 17.74 -11.65
N TYR A 31 9.82 17.48 -11.85
CA TYR A 31 9.23 17.27 -13.16
C TYR A 31 9.12 18.60 -13.92
N GLN A 32 9.51 18.58 -15.20
CA GLN A 32 9.34 19.69 -16.13
C GLN A 32 8.55 19.20 -17.36
N PRO A 33 7.53 19.95 -17.83
CA PRO A 33 6.75 19.55 -19.00
C PRO A 33 7.61 19.29 -20.24
N GLY A 34 7.37 18.16 -20.91
CA GLY A 34 8.06 17.78 -22.15
C GLY A 34 9.37 17.00 -21.98
N GLN A 35 9.86 16.82 -20.75
CA GLN A 35 11.07 16.02 -20.49
C GLN A 35 10.90 14.52 -20.84
N TYR A 36 9.67 14.00 -20.83
CA TYR A 36 9.38 12.57 -20.94
C TYR A 36 8.58 12.20 -22.19
N GLY A 37 8.65 13.03 -23.23
CA GLY A 37 8.06 12.73 -24.54
C GLY A 37 6.53 12.81 -24.59
N GLY A 38 5.88 13.43 -23.60
CA GLY A 38 4.46 13.77 -23.62
C GLY A 38 3.50 12.59 -23.50
N LYS A 39 4.01 11.37 -23.26
CA LYS A 39 3.19 10.17 -23.05
C LYS A 39 3.15 9.81 -21.57
N LYS A 40 1.97 9.46 -21.06
CA LYS A 40 1.81 9.02 -19.67
C LYS A 40 2.71 7.82 -19.36
N ILE A 41 3.44 7.90 -18.26
CA ILE A 41 4.34 6.85 -17.80
C ILE A 41 3.49 5.76 -17.14
N GLN A 42 3.54 4.58 -17.74
CA GLN A 42 2.93 3.38 -17.21
C GLN A 42 3.97 2.62 -16.38
N ILE A 43 3.66 2.36 -15.11
CA ILE A 43 4.46 1.50 -14.23
C ILE A 43 3.73 0.16 -14.11
N SER A 44 4.47 -0.96 -14.19
CA SER A 44 3.85 -2.28 -14.06
C SER A 44 3.42 -2.54 -12.61
N SER A 45 2.42 -3.42 -12.42
CA SER A 45 1.88 -3.68 -11.08
C SER A 45 2.95 -4.24 -10.12
N GLU A 46 3.93 -4.96 -10.65
CA GLU A 46 5.06 -5.55 -9.95
C GLU A 46 6.04 -4.48 -9.44
N GLN A 47 6.14 -3.36 -10.14
CA GLN A 47 7.00 -2.23 -9.77
C GLN A 47 6.34 -1.35 -8.68
N THR A 48 5.02 -1.15 -8.75
CA THR A 48 4.27 -0.32 -7.79
C THR A 48 3.92 -1.06 -6.50
N PHE A 49 3.57 -2.34 -6.59
CA PHE A 49 3.06 -3.13 -5.46
C PHE A 49 4.07 -4.16 -4.91
N GLY A 50 5.26 -4.24 -5.49
CA GLY A 50 6.34 -5.10 -5.05
C GLY A 50 6.47 -6.40 -5.84
N LEU A 51 7.67 -7.00 -5.74
CA LEU A 51 8.06 -8.23 -6.44
C LEU A 51 7.30 -9.46 -5.91
N GLU A 52 7.15 -10.47 -6.77
CA GLU A 52 6.57 -11.77 -6.41
C GLU A 52 7.29 -12.41 -5.20
N VAL A 53 6.51 -13.07 -4.35
CA VAL A 53 7.04 -13.71 -3.14
C VAL A 53 7.60 -15.09 -3.48
N LYS A 54 8.91 -15.26 -3.34
CA LYS A 54 9.57 -16.56 -3.41
C LYS A 54 9.37 -17.33 -2.10
N LEU A 55 8.49 -18.34 -2.12
CA LEU A 55 8.26 -19.24 -1.00
C LEU A 55 9.36 -20.31 -0.97
N THR A 56 10.04 -20.48 0.16
CA THR A 56 11.15 -21.42 0.33
C THR A 56 10.73 -22.71 1.03
N LEU A 57 9.69 -22.66 1.87
CA LEU A 57 9.15 -23.81 2.58
C LEU A 57 7.90 -24.37 1.89
N ALA A 58 7.41 -25.52 2.37
CA ALA A 58 6.15 -26.07 1.92
C ALA A 58 4.98 -25.29 2.54
N TRP A 59 4.08 -24.77 1.70
CA TRP A 59 2.87 -24.08 2.15
C TRP A 59 1.63 -24.90 1.77
N SER A 60 0.74 -25.09 2.73
CA SER A 60 -0.59 -25.66 2.50
C SER A 60 -1.43 -24.77 1.57
N ALA A 61 -2.42 -25.37 0.90
CA ALA A 61 -3.32 -24.63 0.00
C ALA A 61 -4.05 -23.48 0.73
N SER A 62 -4.53 -23.73 1.96
CA SER A 62 -5.20 -22.72 2.78
C SER A 62 -4.28 -21.58 3.21
N ALA A 63 -3.01 -21.86 3.51
CA ALA A 63 -2.02 -20.82 3.82
C ALA A 63 -1.68 -19.96 2.59
N LYS A 64 -1.51 -20.60 1.42
CA LYS A 64 -1.28 -19.88 0.15
C LYS A 64 -2.44 -18.95 -0.20
N GLU A 65 -3.68 -19.42 -0.03
CA GLU A 65 -4.88 -18.61 -0.29
C GLU A 65 -4.92 -17.37 0.61
N ARG A 66 -4.61 -17.53 1.91
CA ARG A 66 -4.51 -16.38 2.84
C ARG A 66 -3.44 -15.40 2.42
N LEU A 67 -2.27 -15.89 2.00
CA LEU A 67 -1.18 -15.04 1.52
C LEU A 67 -1.56 -14.29 0.24
N GLN A 68 -2.29 -14.94 -0.69
CA GLN A 68 -2.72 -14.33 -1.95
C GLN A 68 -3.71 -13.17 -1.76
N ARG A 69 -4.55 -13.23 -0.72
CA ARG A 69 -5.51 -12.16 -0.36
C ARG A 69 -4.86 -10.91 0.21
N LEU A 70 -3.60 -10.98 0.66
CA LEU A 70 -2.89 -9.79 1.14
C LEU A 70 -2.51 -8.86 -0.03
N PRO A 71 -2.34 -7.55 0.19
CA PRO A 71 -1.76 -6.63 -0.79
C PRO A 71 -0.32 -7.02 -1.12
N GLY A 72 0.12 -6.77 -2.37
CA GLY A 72 1.46 -7.13 -2.85
C GLY A 72 2.59 -6.75 -1.88
N PHE A 73 2.55 -5.51 -1.38
CA PHE A 73 3.59 -4.97 -0.49
C PHE A 73 3.68 -5.71 0.86
N ALA A 74 2.58 -6.30 1.33
CA ALA A 74 2.52 -7.03 2.60
C ALA A 74 2.91 -8.51 2.44
N LYS A 75 2.67 -9.12 1.28
CA LYS A 75 2.90 -10.56 1.04
C LYS A 75 4.34 -10.96 1.37
N GLY A 76 5.32 -10.20 0.89
CA GLY A 76 6.74 -10.53 1.10
C GLY A 76 7.16 -10.45 2.57
N MET A 77 6.68 -9.43 3.29
CA MET A 77 6.94 -9.28 4.73
C MET A 77 6.33 -10.44 5.53
N VAL A 78 5.07 -10.78 5.25
CA VAL A 78 4.35 -11.85 5.97
C VAL A 78 4.97 -13.21 5.67
N ALA A 79 5.23 -13.54 4.40
CA ALA A 79 5.84 -14.82 4.04
C ALA A 79 7.20 -15.02 4.71
N ARG A 80 8.09 -14.02 4.66
CA ARG A 80 9.39 -14.07 5.35
C ARG A 80 9.24 -14.23 6.87
N GLY A 81 8.26 -13.54 7.47
CA GLY A 81 7.99 -13.62 8.90
C GLY A 81 7.54 -15.03 9.32
N VAL A 82 6.61 -15.61 8.57
CA VAL A 82 6.09 -16.96 8.82
C VAL A 82 7.15 -18.03 8.56
N GLU A 83 7.91 -17.93 7.47
CA GLU A 83 9.00 -18.89 7.18
C GLU A 83 10.11 -18.83 8.23
N ARG A 84 10.48 -17.63 8.71
CA ARG A 84 11.44 -17.49 9.81
C ARG A 84 10.94 -18.21 11.06
N TYR A 85 9.68 -17.96 11.45
CA TYR A 85 9.08 -18.63 12.61
C TYR A 85 9.04 -20.15 12.43
N ALA A 86 8.67 -20.62 11.24
CA ALA A 86 8.61 -22.04 10.93
C ALA A 86 10.00 -22.69 11.07
N ASN A 87 11.05 -22.06 10.54
CA ASN A 87 12.42 -22.54 10.70
C ASN A 87 12.89 -22.56 12.17
N GLU A 88 12.60 -21.50 12.94
CA GLU A 88 12.96 -21.43 14.37
C GLU A 88 12.25 -22.51 15.20
N ASN A 89 11.05 -22.91 14.80
CA ASN A 89 10.25 -23.94 15.49
C ASN A 89 10.36 -25.33 14.84
N ASN A 90 11.26 -25.53 13.87
CA ASN A 90 11.44 -26.78 13.12
C ASN A 90 10.15 -27.29 12.43
N ILE A 91 9.32 -26.38 11.95
CA ILE A 91 8.08 -26.67 11.24
C ILE A 91 8.35 -26.63 9.73
N SER A 92 8.15 -27.75 9.05
CA SER A 92 8.39 -27.88 7.61
C SER A 92 7.17 -27.55 6.74
N LEU A 93 5.97 -27.56 7.31
CA LEU A 93 4.71 -27.28 6.61
C LEU A 93 4.00 -26.06 7.22
N ILE A 94 3.84 -25.02 6.41
CA ILE A 94 3.15 -23.80 6.81
C ILE A 94 1.64 -23.97 6.59
N THR A 95 0.90 -23.99 7.69
CA THR A 95 -0.55 -24.08 7.70
C THR A 95 -1.21 -22.74 7.97
N ALA A 96 -2.51 -22.69 7.71
CA ALA A 96 -3.37 -21.55 8.00
C ALA A 96 -3.33 -21.17 9.50
N GLU A 97 -3.32 -22.17 10.37
CA GLU A 97 -3.29 -22.04 11.84
C GLU A 97 -1.94 -21.49 12.30
N LEU A 98 -0.84 -21.94 11.68
CA LEU A 98 0.49 -21.40 11.95
C LEU A 98 0.57 -19.90 11.64
N MET A 99 0.03 -19.48 10.50
CA MET A 99 -0.02 -18.06 10.14
C MET A 99 -0.79 -17.22 11.18
N GLN A 100 -1.88 -17.77 11.71
CA GLN A 100 -2.67 -17.12 12.75
C GLN A 100 -1.88 -16.99 14.04
N LYS A 101 -1.22 -18.07 14.49
CA LYS A 101 -0.36 -18.05 15.67
C LYS A 101 0.77 -17.02 15.55
N VAL A 102 1.46 -17.00 14.39
CA VAL A 102 2.53 -16.03 14.10
C VAL A 102 2.01 -14.59 14.17
N ARG A 103 0.81 -14.34 13.66
CA ARG A 103 0.17 -13.02 13.76
C ARG A 103 -0.09 -12.64 15.22
N GLU A 104 -0.72 -13.51 16.00
CA GLU A 104 -1.05 -13.26 17.41
C GLU A 104 0.21 -12.95 18.24
N GLU A 105 1.28 -13.73 18.07
CA GLU A 105 2.57 -13.47 18.72
C GLU A 105 3.22 -12.15 18.26
N ALA A 106 3.10 -11.83 16.98
CA ALA A 106 3.60 -10.56 16.44
C ALA A 106 2.82 -9.36 17.00
N GLU A 107 1.49 -9.47 17.16
CA GLU A 107 0.63 -8.45 17.79
C GLU A 107 1.03 -8.24 19.25
N ALA A 108 1.18 -9.33 20.01
CA ALA A 108 1.61 -9.29 21.40
C ALA A 108 2.98 -8.63 21.58
N ARG A 109 3.94 -8.95 20.69
CA ARG A 109 5.30 -8.39 20.75
C ARG A 109 5.35 -6.90 20.39
N MET A 110 4.53 -6.47 19.43
CA MET A 110 4.53 -5.07 18.95
C MET A 110 3.54 -4.17 19.70
N GLY A 111 2.69 -4.73 20.56
CA GLY A 111 1.67 -3.96 21.27
C GLY A 111 0.65 -3.30 20.34
N ARG A 112 0.41 -3.87 19.14
CA ARG A 112 -0.54 -3.37 18.13
C ARG A 112 -1.33 -4.52 17.55
N SER A 113 -2.60 -4.30 17.23
CA SER A 113 -3.40 -5.29 16.53
C SER A 113 -3.36 -5.08 15.01
N PHE A 114 -3.24 -6.16 14.25
CA PHE A 114 -3.31 -6.15 12.80
C PHE A 114 -4.70 -6.61 12.35
N GLN A 115 -5.74 -5.82 12.60
CA GLN A 115 -7.06 -6.09 12.02
C GLN A 115 -7.02 -5.88 10.50
N PHE A 116 -6.67 -6.95 9.77
CA PHE A 116 -6.61 -6.93 8.31
C PHE A 116 -7.99 -7.05 7.64
N THR A 117 -9.07 -7.12 8.43
CA THR A 117 -10.45 -7.22 7.94
C THR A 117 -10.99 -5.94 7.30
N GLU A 118 -10.32 -4.79 7.45
CA GLU A 118 -10.79 -3.51 6.91
C GLU A 118 -9.80 -2.83 5.94
N PHE A 119 -9.32 -3.56 4.95
CA PHE A 119 -8.85 -2.95 3.70
C PHE A 119 -9.92 -3.03 2.59
N ASN A 120 -11.19 -2.98 2.98
CA ASN A 120 -12.30 -2.61 2.11
C ASN A 120 -12.62 -1.12 2.33
N ARG A 121 -11.60 -0.25 2.26
CA ARG A 121 -11.87 1.16 1.98
C ARG A 121 -12.33 1.19 0.53
N SER A 122 -13.64 1.01 0.34
CA SER A 122 -14.29 1.59 -0.83
C SER A 122 -13.75 3.02 -0.93
N VAL A 123 -13.16 3.35 -2.06
CA VAL A 123 -12.93 4.74 -2.40
C VAL A 123 -14.35 5.30 -2.52
N VAL A 124 -14.88 5.83 -1.41
CA VAL A 124 -16.18 6.51 -1.39
C VAL A 124 -16.08 7.55 -2.49
N GLY A 125 -16.98 7.41 -3.46
CA GLY A 125 -16.88 8.06 -4.75
C GLY A 125 -16.52 9.53 -4.63
N ALA A 126 -15.59 9.95 -5.50
CA ALA A 126 -15.42 11.35 -5.82
C ALA A 126 -16.74 11.89 -6.40
N THR A 127 -17.60 12.37 -5.52
CA THR A 127 -18.65 13.34 -5.84
C THR A 127 -18.34 14.58 -5.02
N HIS A 128 -17.41 15.38 -5.52
CA HIS A 128 -17.25 16.74 -5.02
C HIS A 128 -18.46 17.56 -5.50
N ALA A 129 -19.50 17.62 -4.68
CA ALA A 129 -20.33 18.81 -4.59
C ALA A 129 -19.87 19.55 -3.32
N SER A 130 -18.90 20.45 -3.49
CA SER A 130 -18.53 21.39 -2.42
C SER A 130 -19.64 22.45 -2.35
N PRO A 131 -20.25 22.71 -1.18
CA PRO A 131 -21.13 23.85 -1.04
C PRO A 131 -20.29 25.12 -1.12
N LEU A 132 -20.63 25.99 -2.08
CA LEU A 132 -20.10 27.34 -2.18
C LEU A 132 -20.48 28.10 -0.91
N LEU A 133 -19.49 28.71 -0.27
CA LEU A 133 -19.70 29.78 0.69
C LEU A 133 -20.16 31.01 -0.09
N GLU A 134 -21.47 31.23 -0.17
CA GLU A 134 -22.08 32.51 -0.52
C GLU A 134 -22.57 33.20 0.75
N GLU A 135 -21.71 34.00 1.36
CA GLU A 135 -22.04 35.09 2.28
C GLU A 135 -20.93 36.14 2.10
N SER A 136 -21.14 37.42 1.79
CA SER A 136 -22.36 38.22 1.76
C SER A 136 -22.15 39.41 0.81
N VAL A 137 -23.19 39.75 0.05
CA VAL A 137 -23.45 41.13 -0.38
C VAL A 137 -24.11 41.85 0.79
N LYS A 138 -23.47 42.91 1.29
CA LYS A 138 -24.09 44.18 1.71
C LYS A 138 -23.01 45.24 1.88
#